data_AF-A0A1Q4W4D9-F1
#
_entry.id   AF-A0A1Q4W4D9-F1
#
_cell.length_a   1.000
_cell.length_b   1.000
_cell.length_c   1.000
_cell.angle_alpha   90.00
_cell.angle_beta   90.00
_cell.angle_gamma   90.00
#
_symmetry.space_group_name_H-M   'P 1'
#
loop_
_entity.id
_entity.type
_entity.pdbx_description
1 polymer ?
#
loop_
_entity_poly.entity_id
_entity_poly.type
_entity_poly.pdbx_seq_one_letter_code
_entity_poly.pdbx_strand_id
1 'polypeptide(L)'
;MSETTPEGGALTGRADELKVKAAQAEEKAKQASAWAVRLMSALGEGTGLLGRRLTDRLKGWCLEAHRSDLTGLSADLGIYVRGALLLGAGASLCWLVYRHSALMWPLAVGWSLAALRAKVSADKAKSAKEAPADGSPEGAGKRAPGPSPEAFVHLLHDLVETCSEGGKITPGLHHAQVVAALSSRYPGRAWKAADSRALCEAAGVPLTRGTRATGPGASRGASTGVRTRDLPARPPHPSPGPSPEGAQGPGVAVVSAGQIEQQVQQQQQQQPPDNAFAFVQDESNPARWHVA
;
A
#
# COMPACT_ATOMS: atom_id res chain seq x y z
N MET A 1 -57.64 -36.06 53.14
CA MET A 1 -56.21 -36.25 53.42
C MET A 1 -55.59 -36.94 52.22
N SER A 2 -54.69 -36.25 51.53
CA SER A 2 -53.54 -36.82 50.81
C SER A 2 -52.76 -35.64 50.29
N GLU A 3 -51.78 -35.24 51.10
CA GLU A 3 -50.80 -34.21 50.81
C GLU A 3 -49.86 -34.68 49.71
N THR A 4 -49.64 -33.77 48.77
CA THR A 4 -48.68 -33.84 47.68
C THR A 4 -47.25 -33.73 48.19
N THR A 5 -46.34 -34.62 47.75
CA THR A 5 -44.89 -34.37 47.87
C THR A 5 -44.16 -34.77 46.59
N PRO A 6 -43.96 -33.85 45.64
CA PRO A 6 -43.07 -34.03 44.49
C PRO A 6 -41.73 -33.27 44.63
N GLU A 7 -41.23 -33.04 45.85
CA GLU A 7 -40.01 -32.24 46.05
C GLU A 7 -38.69 -32.97 45.71
N GLY A 8 -38.67 -34.30 45.75
CA GLY A 8 -37.44 -35.09 45.55
C GLY A 8 -36.86 -35.02 44.13
N GLY A 9 -37.70 -34.89 43.10
CA GLY A 9 -37.27 -34.86 41.69
C GLY A 9 -36.68 -33.53 41.24
N ALA A 10 -37.08 -32.42 41.87
CA ALA A 10 -36.57 -31.09 41.53
C ALA A 10 -35.14 -30.87 42.04
N LEU A 11 -34.79 -31.46 43.19
CA LEU A 11 -33.46 -31.35 43.78
C LEU A 11 -32.40 -32.15 43.02
N THR A 12 -32.75 -33.34 42.52
CA THR A 12 -31.83 -34.16 41.71
C THR A 12 -31.55 -33.53 40.36
N GLY A 13 -32.57 -33.00 39.67
CA GLY A 13 -32.40 -32.26 38.42
C GLY A 13 -31.49 -31.03 38.55
N ARG A 14 -31.61 -30.29 39.66
CA ARG A 14 -30.74 -29.14 39.95
C ARG A 14 -29.30 -29.56 40.26
N ALA A 15 -29.10 -30.68 40.95
CA ALA A 15 -27.78 -31.21 41.24
C ALA A 15 -27.06 -31.66 39.96
N ASP A 16 -27.77 -32.28 39.01
CA ASP A 16 -27.18 -32.71 37.74
C ASP A 16 -26.92 -31.52 36.81
N GLU A 17 -27.78 -30.50 36.81
CA GLU A 17 -27.53 -29.24 36.09
C GLU A 17 -26.27 -28.51 36.61
N LEU A 18 -26.05 -28.51 37.93
CA LEU A 18 -24.86 -27.92 38.54
C LEU A 18 -23.58 -28.70 38.17
N LYS A 19 -23.63 -30.03 38.14
CA LYS A 19 -22.50 -30.87 37.69
C LYS A 19 -22.13 -30.60 36.23
N VAL A 20 -23.13 -30.47 35.36
CA VAL A 20 -22.91 -30.14 33.93
C VAL A 20 -22.28 -28.75 33.79
N LYS A 21 -22.77 -27.74 34.54
CA LYS A 21 -22.18 -26.39 34.54
C LYS A 21 -20.75 -26.39 35.08
N ALA A 22 -20.45 -27.17 36.11
CA ALA A 22 -19.10 -27.30 36.65
C ALA A 22 -18.13 -27.94 35.64
N ALA A 23 -18.53 -29.04 34.99
CA ALA A 23 -17.73 -29.67 33.95
C ALA A 23 -17.47 -28.73 32.76
N GLN A 24 -18.49 -27.97 32.34
CA GLN A 24 -18.35 -26.98 31.27
C GLN A 24 -17.42 -25.81 31.67
N ALA A 25 -17.45 -25.40 32.94
CA ALA A 25 -16.55 -24.37 33.46
C ALA A 25 -15.09 -24.85 33.48
N GLU A 26 -14.85 -26.10 33.88
CA GLU A 26 -13.51 -26.72 33.83
C GLU A 26 -12.97 -26.82 32.41
N GLU A 27 -13.80 -27.22 31.45
CA GLU A 27 -13.39 -27.29 30.04
C GLU A 27 -13.05 -25.90 29.49
N LYS A 28 -13.88 -24.89 29.77
CA LYS A 28 -13.60 -23.50 29.40
C LYS A 28 -12.32 -22.98 30.05
N ALA A 29 -12.05 -23.32 31.31
CA ALA A 29 -10.83 -22.94 32.00
C ALA A 29 -9.58 -23.57 31.35
N LYS A 30 -9.65 -24.85 30.94
CA LYS A 30 -8.57 -25.54 30.21
C LYS A 30 -8.35 -24.92 28.82
N GLN A 31 -9.41 -24.57 28.11
CA GLN A 31 -9.30 -23.90 26.80
C GLN A 31 -8.70 -22.49 26.95
N ALA A 32 -9.12 -21.74 27.97
CA ALA A 32 -8.59 -20.40 28.25
C ALA A 32 -7.10 -20.44 28.62
N SER A 33 -6.67 -21.39 29.45
CA SER A 33 -5.26 -21.54 29.82
C SER A 33 -4.40 -21.97 28.62
N ALA A 34 -4.89 -22.89 27.78
CA ALA A 34 -4.20 -23.27 26.55
C ALA A 34 -4.06 -22.10 25.57
N TRP A 35 -5.10 -21.28 25.42
CA TRP A 35 -5.03 -20.06 24.61
C TRP A 35 -4.05 -19.04 25.19
N ALA A 36 -4.05 -18.82 26.50
CA ALA A 36 -3.14 -17.90 27.17
C ALA A 36 -1.67 -18.30 27.01
N VAL A 37 -1.36 -19.60 27.13
CA VAL A 37 0.00 -20.12 26.90
C VAL A 37 0.45 -19.85 25.46
N ARG A 38 -0.40 -20.14 24.47
CA ARG A 38 -0.09 -19.86 23.05
C ARG A 38 0.14 -18.37 22.80
N LEU A 39 -0.67 -17.51 23.42
CA LEU A 39 -0.53 -16.07 23.31
C LEU A 39 0.80 -15.61 23.92
N MET A 40 1.14 -16.05 25.12
CA MET A 40 2.40 -15.68 25.77
C MET A 40 3.62 -16.15 24.96
N SER A 41 3.62 -17.37 24.42
CA SER A 41 4.69 -17.84 23.52
C SER A 41 4.79 -16.98 22.26
N ALA A 42 3.65 -16.61 21.66
CA ALA A 42 3.61 -15.74 20.49
C ALA A 42 4.13 -14.33 20.76
N LEU A 43 3.80 -13.76 21.93
CA LEU A 43 4.33 -12.46 22.37
C LEU A 43 5.83 -12.53 22.67
N GLY A 44 6.30 -13.61 23.32
CA GLY A 44 7.72 -13.81 23.62
C GLY A 44 8.56 -13.85 22.34
N GLU A 45 8.15 -14.68 21.37
CA GLU A 45 8.80 -14.77 20.05
C GLU A 45 8.74 -13.44 19.28
N GLY A 46 7.57 -12.80 19.27
CA GLY A 46 7.36 -11.51 18.61
C GLY A 46 8.23 -10.40 19.20
N THR A 47 8.42 -10.40 20.53
CA THR A 47 9.26 -9.43 21.24
C THR A 47 10.73 -9.61 20.89
N GLY A 48 11.22 -10.85 20.85
CA GLY A 48 12.60 -11.13 20.43
C GLY A 48 12.89 -10.66 19.00
N LEU A 49 11.96 -10.89 18.08
CA LEU A 49 12.08 -10.44 16.68
C LEU A 49 12.01 -8.91 16.55
N LEU A 50 11.10 -8.26 17.29
CA LEU A 50 10.98 -6.81 17.30
C LEU A 50 12.25 -6.17 17.89
N GLY A 51 12.76 -6.73 18.98
CA GLY A 51 14.02 -6.31 19.60
C GLY A 51 15.19 -6.38 18.62
N ARG A 52 15.38 -7.52 17.93
CA ARG A 52 16.43 -7.67 16.91
C ARG A 52 16.33 -6.64 15.79
N ARG A 53 15.13 -6.42 15.24
CA ARG A 53 14.92 -5.42 14.17
C ARG A 53 15.23 -4.00 14.63
N LEU A 54 14.86 -3.66 15.86
CA LEU A 54 15.17 -2.36 16.44
C LEU A 54 16.67 -2.22 16.67
N THR A 55 17.35 -3.23 17.23
CA THR A 55 18.80 -3.20 17.44
C THR A 55 19.57 -3.12 16.13
N ASP A 56 19.15 -3.84 15.09
CA ASP A 56 19.82 -3.81 13.78
C ASP A 56 19.69 -2.44 13.13
N ARG A 57 18.49 -1.82 13.20
CA ARG A 57 18.28 -0.45 12.71
C ARG A 57 19.06 0.58 13.51
N LEU A 58 19.08 0.45 14.83
CA LEU A 58 19.85 1.35 15.70
C LEU A 58 21.35 1.21 15.43
N LYS A 59 21.84 -0.02 15.27
CA LYS A 59 23.23 -0.29 14.91
C LYS A 59 23.58 0.30 13.55
N GLY A 60 22.75 0.06 12.53
CA GLY A 60 22.92 0.67 11.20
C GLY A 60 22.92 2.19 11.27
N TRP A 61 22.01 2.79 12.03
CA TRP A 61 21.96 4.24 12.21
C TRP A 61 23.18 4.79 12.97
N CYS A 62 23.69 4.08 13.97
CA CYS A 62 24.94 4.47 14.63
C CYS A 62 26.13 4.35 13.68
N LEU A 63 26.21 3.29 12.88
CA LEU A 63 27.29 3.07 11.90
C LEU A 63 27.25 4.09 10.76
N GLU A 64 26.08 4.51 10.31
CA GLU A 64 25.91 5.59 9.31
C GLU A 64 26.45 6.95 9.80
N ALA A 65 26.67 7.10 11.11
CA ALA A 65 27.29 8.31 11.66
C ALA A 65 28.81 8.36 11.45
N HIS A 66 29.42 7.22 11.16
CA HIS A 66 30.86 7.09 11.04
C HIS A 66 31.31 7.71 9.72
N ARG A 67 31.89 8.91 9.79
CA ARG A 67 32.56 9.51 8.63
C ARG A 67 33.97 8.93 8.54
N SER A 68 34.19 8.08 7.55
CA SER A 68 35.50 7.48 7.25
C SER A 68 36.55 8.47 6.75
N ASP A 69 36.16 9.72 6.52
CA ASP A 69 37.01 10.80 5.99
C ASP A 69 37.78 11.57 7.09
N LEU A 70 37.52 11.28 8.37
CA LEU A 70 38.27 11.83 9.50
C LEU A 70 39.08 10.74 10.18
N THR A 71 40.33 11.03 10.54
CA THR A 71 41.20 10.12 11.31
C THR A 71 41.15 10.44 12.81
N GLY A 72 41.14 9.41 13.66
CA GLY A 72 41.19 9.54 15.13
C GLY A 72 39.83 9.68 15.83
N LEU A 73 39.84 10.15 17.09
CA LEU A 73 38.68 10.25 17.98
C LEU A 73 37.50 11.06 17.42
N SER A 74 37.77 11.97 16.47
CA SER A 74 36.77 12.77 15.76
C SER A 74 35.83 11.92 14.90
N ALA A 75 36.30 10.77 14.40
CA ALA A 75 35.54 9.86 13.55
C ALA A 75 34.44 9.12 14.34
N ASP A 76 34.76 8.71 15.56
CA ASP A 76 33.83 7.99 16.44
C ASP A 76 32.92 8.92 17.25
N LEU A 77 33.20 10.23 17.27
CA LEU A 77 32.39 11.20 18.02
C LEU A 77 30.92 11.18 17.59
N GLY A 78 30.66 10.95 16.30
CA GLY A 78 29.30 10.79 15.77
C GLY A 78 28.57 9.58 16.36
N ILE A 79 29.27 8.48 16.59
CA ILE A 79 28.74 7.26 17.21
C ILE A 79 28.46 7.52 18.69
N TYR A 80 29.40 8.13 19.42
CA TYR A 80 29.22 8.44 20.84
C TYR A 80 28.08 9.43 21.09
N VAL A 81 27.94 10.47 20.27
CA VAL A 81 26.83 11.44 20.39
C VAL A 81 25.49 10.76 20.15
N ARG A 82 25.37 9.93 19.10
CA ARG A 82 24.14 9.17 18.84
C ARG A 82 23.85 8.13 19.92
N GLY A 83 24.87 7.47 20.44
CA GLY A 83 24.77 6.54 21.57
C GLY A 83 24.29 7.24 22.85
N ALA A 84 24.86 8.40 23.18
CA ALA A 84 24.43 9.23 24.30
C ALA A 84 22.99 9.72 24.13
N LEU A 85 22.58 10.09 22.92
CA LEU A 85 21.21 10.47 22.61
C LEU A 85 20.23 9.31 22.85
N LEU A 86 20.59 8.09 22.43
CA LEU A 86 19.78 6.89 22.66
C LEU A 86 19.69 6.54 24.15
N LEU A 87 20.80 6.62 24.88
CA LEU A 87 20.82 6.41 26.33
C LEU A 87 19.97 7.46 27.05
N GLY A 88 20.07 8.73 26.67
CA GLY A 88 19.27 9.82 27.21
C GLY A 88 17.78 9.65 26.93
N ALA A 89 17.42 9.27 25.70
CA ALA A 89 16.04 8.95 25.34
C ALA A 89 15.48 7.76 26.13
N GLY A 90 16.28 6.70 26.31
CA GLY A 90 15.91 5.55 27.14
C GLY A 90 15.72 5.92 28.61
N ALA A 91 16.68 6.66 29.19
CA ALA A 91 16.62 7.08 30.59
C ALA A 91 15.43 8.03 30.86
N SER A 92 15.19 9.00 29.97
CA SER A 92 14.05 9.91 30.07
C SER A 92 12.71 9.19 29.95
N LEU A 93 12.61 8.20 29.06
CA LEU A 93 11.41 7.36 28.94
C LEU A 93 11.19 6.54 30.22
N CYS A 94 12.23 5.90 30.76
CA CYS A 94 12.15 5.17 32.03
C CYS A 94 11.71 6.08 33.17
N TRP A 95 12.29 7.28 33.26
CA TRP A 95 11.92 8.27 34.27
C TRP A 95 10.47 8.74 34.11
N LEU A 96 10.00 8.95 32.88
CA LEU A 96 8.63 9.35 32.59
C LEU A 96 7.62 8.25 32.96
N VAL A 97 7.95 6.98 32.69
CA VAL A 97 7.13 5.83 33.09
C VAL A 97 7.09 5.67 34.61
N TYR A 98 8.22 5.86 35.29
CA TYR A 98 8.28 5.85 36.75
C TYR A 98 7.40 6.96 37.36
N ARG A 99 7.44 8.15 36.78
CA ARG A 99 6.65 9.31 37.24
C ARG A 99 5.17 9.19 36.93
N HIS A 100 4.82 8.54 35.82
CA HIS A 100 3.45 8.43 35.33
C HIS A 100 3.11 6.97 35.03
N SER A 101 2.65 6.24 36.05
CA SER A 101 2.27 4.82 35.91
C SER A 101 1.19 4.59 34.86
N ALA A 102 0.36 5.60 34.56
CA ALA A 102 -0.62 5.53 33.48
C ALA A 102 0.00 5.32 32.09
N LEU A 103 1.26 5.72 31.86
CA LEU A 103 1.95 5.52 30.59
C LEU A 103 2.39 4.05 30.37
N MET A 104 2.44 3.22 31.43
CA MET A 104 2.74 1.80 31.25
C MET A 104 1.69 1.09 30.39
N TRP A 105 0.41 1.41 30.56
CA TRP A 105 -0.68 0.76 29.82
C TRP A 105 -0.60 0.96 28.31
N PRO A 106 -0.55 2.20 27.76
CA PRO A 106 -0.42 2.38 26.33
C PRO A 106 0.92 1.86 25.79
N LEU A 107 2.00 1.93 26.58
CA LEU A 107 3.29 1.37 26.18
C LEU A 107 3.24 -0.16 26.07
N ALA A 108 2.65 -0.84 27.05
CA ALA A 108 2.48 -2.29 27.05
C ALA A 108 1.54 -2.76 25.93
N VAL A 109 0.42 -2.08 25.71
CA VAL A 109 -0.51 -2.38 24.60
C VAL A 109 0.17 -2.14 23.25
N GLY A 110 0.86 -1.00 23.09
CA GLY A 110 1.59 -0.67 21.88
C GLY A 110 2.70 -1.67 21.57
N TRP A 111 3.46 -2.08 22.59
CA TRP A 111 4.51 -3.08 22.47
C TRP A 111 3.95 -4.46 22.13
N SER A 112 2.87 -4.87 22.79
CA SER A 112 2.18 -6.14 22.52
C SER A 112 1.67 -6.21 21.08
N LEU A 113 1.04 -5.13 20.61
CA LEU A 113 0.56 -5.04 19.23
C LEU A 113 1.72 -5.05 18.23
N ALA A 114 2.82 -4.36 18.52
CA ALA A 114 4.01 -4.36 17.69
C ALA A 114 4.67 -5.75 17.62
N ALA A 115 4.77 -6.45 18.76
CA ALA A 115 5.31 -7.80 18.85
C ALA A 115 4.46 -8.81 18.06
N LEU A 116 3.12 -8.74 18.19
CA LEU A 116 2.20 -9.57 17.40
C LEU A 116 2.33 -9.29 15.90
N ARG A 117 2.41 -8.01 15.50
CA ARG A 117 2.63 -7.65 14.09
C ARG A 117 3.98 -8.12 13.58
N ALA A 118 5.03 -8.08 14.39
CA ALA A 118 6.35 -8.58 14.04
C ALA A 118 6.33 -10.10 13.82
N LYS A 119 5.67 -10.87 14.70
CA LYS A 119 5.46 -12.30 14.54
C LYS A 119 4.65 -12.62 13.28
N VAL A 120 3.48 -12.01 13.08
CA VAL A 120 2.67 -12.23 11.88
C VAL A 120 3.45 -11.93 10.60
N SER A 121 4.26 -10.87 10.59
CA SER A 121 5.12 -10.54 9.45
C SER A 121 6.24 -11.57 9.25
N ALA A 122 6.80 -12.10 10.33
CA ALA A 122 7.85 -13.12 10.28
C ALA A 122 7.30 -14.50 9.86
N ASP A 123 6.13 -14.90 10.34
CA ASP A 123 5.44 -16.12 9.91
C ASP A 123 5.04 -16.02 8.44
N LYS A 124 4.53 -14.86 8.00
CA LYS A 124 4.29 -14.59 6.58
C LYS A 124 5.58 -14.69 5.75
N ALA A 125 6.71 -14.24 6.29
CA ALA A 125 8.00 -14.35 5.61
C ALA A 125 8.56 -15.78 5.62
N LYS A 126 8.30 -16.58 6.66
CA LYS A 126 8.67 -17.99 6.74
C LYS A 126 7.85 -18.85 5.78
N SER A 127 6.54 -18.66 5.73
CA SER A 127 5.67 -19.31 4.73
C SER A 127 6.01 -18.89 3.29
N ALA A 128 6.64 -17.73 3.09
CA ALA A 128 7.20 -17.34 1.80
C ALA A 128 8.58 -17.99 1.51
N LYS A 129 9.28 -18.50 2.53
CA LYS A 129 10.64 -19.07 2.43
C LYS A 129 10.67 -20.59 2.24
N GLU A 130 9.56 -21.30 2.47
CA GLU A 130 9.42 -22.73 2.16
C GLU A 130 9.00 -23.02 0.71
N ALA A 131 8.80 -22.00 -0.11
CA ALA A 131 8.85 -22.17 -1.56
C ALA A 131 10.33 -22.25 -1.99
N PRO A 132 10.71 -23.17 -2.91
CA PRO A 132 12.11 -23.49 -3.16
C PRO A 132 12.90 -22.24 -3.57
N ALA A 133 14.03 -22.10 -2.89
CA ALA A 133 14.98 -21.01 -3.03
C ALA A 133 15.69 -21.10 -4.37
N ASP A 134 15.50 -20.08 -5.19
CA ASP A 134 16.52 -19.62 -6.13
C ASP A 134 16.42 -18.08 -6.21
N GLY A 135 17.55 -17.42 -5.97
CA GLY A 135 17.71 -15.98 -6.26
C GLY A 135 17.79 -15.03 -5.07
N SER A 136 18.95 -14.40 -4.97
CA SER A 136 19.26 -13.15 -4.25
C SER A 136 18.46 -11.95 -4.82
N PRO A 137 18.69 -10.72 -4.33
CA PRO A 137 17.71 -9.84 -3.71
C PRO A 137 16.76 -9.15 -4.71
N GLU A 138 15.64 -9.79 -5.06
CA GLU A 138 14.60 -9.14 -5.86
C GLU A 138 13.22 -9.56 -5.35
N GLY A 139 12.61 -8.71 -4.52
CA GLY A 139 11.27 -8.94 -3.96
C GLY A 139 10.14 -8.72 -4.98
N ALA A 140 10.31 -9.22 -6.20
CA ALA A 140 9.30 -9.27 -7.25
C ALA A 140 9.00 -10.75 -7.58
N GLY A 141 8.14 -11.39 -6.80
CA GLY A 141 7.58 -12.69 -7.15
C GLY A 141 6.56 -13.13 -6.10
N LYS A 142 5.33 -13.55 -6.41
CA LYS A 142 4.67 -13.86 -7.67
C LYS A 142 3.20 -13.47 -7.47
N ARG A 143 2.89 -12.17 -7.58
CA ARG A 143 1.51 -11.73 -7.76
C ARG A 143 1.14 -12.11 -9.20
N ALA A 144 -0.07 -12.61 -9.42
CA ALA A 144 -0.65 -12.69 -10.75
C ALA A 144 -0.33 -11.40 -11.53
N PRO A 145 0.01 -11.48 -12.84
CA PRO A 145 0.56 -10.35 -13.60
C PRO A 145 -0.27 -9.10 -13.34
N GLY A 146 0.30 -8.19 -12.55
CA GLY A 146 -0.27 -6.87 -12.34
C GLY A 146 0.02 -6.01 -13.56
N PRO A 147 -0.65 -4.84 -13.68
CA PRO A 147 -0.27 -3.89 -14.72
C PRO A 147 1.22 -3.57 -14.59
N SER A 148 1.91 -3.43 -15.73
CA SER A 148 3.27 -2.87 -15.73
C SER A 148 3.24 -1.49 -15.07
N PRO A 149 4.36 -1.02 -14.50
CA PRO A 149 4.43 0.32 -13.91
C PRO A 149 3.93 1.41 -14.88
N GLU A 150 4.24 1.28 -16.16
CA GLU A 150 3.77 2.17 -17.24
C GLU A 150 2.24 2.10 -17.41
N ALA A 151 1.66 0.90 -17.52
CA ALA A 151 0.21 0.72 -17.63
C ALA A 151 -0.53 1.26 -16.39
N PHE A 152 0.09 1.17 -15.21
CA PHE A 152 -0.43 1.77 -13.99
C PHE A 152 -0.40 3.30 -14.02
N VAL A 153 0.65 3.92 -14.57
CA VAL A 153 0.71 5.38 -14.76
C VAL A 153 -0.36 5.84 -15.76
N HIS A 154 -0.59 5.10 -16.85
CA HIS A 154 -1.71 5.39 -17.77
C HIS A 154 -3.06 5.34 -17.05
N LEU A 155 -3.29 4.31 -16.23
CA LEU A 155 -4.52 4.20 -15.42
C LEU A 155 -4.70 5.39 -14.48
N LEU A 156 -3.63 5.89 -13.86
CA LEU A 156 -3.70 7.07 -13.00
C LEU A 156 -4.08 8.33 -13.78
N HIS A 157 -3.51 8.53 -14.97
CA HIS A 157 -3.89 9.65 -15.84
C HIS A 157 -5.35 9.54 -16.31
N ASP A 158 -5.80 8.36 -16.73
CA ASP A 158 -7.20 8.13 -17.12
C ASP A 158 -8.17 8.43 -15.96
N LEU A 159 -7.78 8.10 -14.72
CA LEU A 159 -8.56 8.42 -13.52
C LEU A 159 -8.60 9.92 -13.23
N VAL A 160 -7.48 10.63 -13.41
CA VAL A 160 -7.45 12.09 -13.27
C VAL A 160 -8.39 12.73 -14.29
N GLU A 161 -8.34 12.31 -15.55
CA GLU A 161 -9.22 12.80 -16.61
C GLU A 161 -10.69 12.52 -16.29
N THR A 162 -11.02 11.28 -15.89
CA THR A 162 -12.40 10.87 -15.56
C THR A 162 -12.95 11.61 -14.32
N CYS A 163 -12.12 11.87 -13.31
CA CYS A 163 -12.55 12.57 -12.09
C CYS A 163 -12.53 14.11 -12.23
N SER A 164 -11.93 14.64 -13.30
CA SER A 164 -11.88 16.08 -13.58
C SER A 164 -13.18 16.54 -14.22
N GLU A 165 -14.12 16.99 -13.40
CA GLU A 165 -15.42 17.50 -13.85
C GLU A 165 -15.31 18.97 -14.28
N GLY A 166 -15.91 19.31 -15.43
CA GLY A 166 -16.13 20.69 -15.85
C GLY A 166 -14.86 21.53 -16.11
N GLY A 167 -13.80 20.91 -16.63
CA GLY A 167 -12.54 21.58 -16.96
C GLY A 167 -11.63 21.90 -15.76
N LYS A 168 -12.00 21.46 -14.55
CA LYS A 168 -11.16 21.60 -13.35
C LYS A 168 -10.41 20.31 -13.09
N ILE A 169 -9.08 20.38 -13.18
CA ILE A 169 -8.20 19.26 -12.86
C ILE A 169 -8.35 18.89 -11.39
N THR A 170 -8.63 17.61 -11.13
CA THR A 170 -8.74 17.08 -9.76
C THR A 170 -7.41 17.28 -8.99
N PRO A 171 -7.42 17.73 -7.73
CA PRO A 171 -6.19 17.99 -6.96
C PRO A 171 -5.40 16.71 -6.58
N GLY A 172 -6.05 15.56 -6.52
CA GLY A 172 -5.40 14.27 -6.32
C GLY A 172 -6.38 13.10 -6.29
N LEU A 173 -5.84 11.88 -6.25
CA LEU A 173 -6.58 10.63 -6.25
C LEU A 173 -6.42 9.92 -4.89
N HIS A 174 -7.53 9.51 -4.29
CA HIS A 174 -7.51 8.69 -3.08
C HIS A 174 -7.18 7.23 -3.39
N HIS A 175 -6.49 6.54 -2.47
CA HIS A 175 -6.19 5.10 -2.65
C HIS A 175 -7.44 4.24 -2.89
N ALA A 176 -8.57 4.60 -2.27
CA ALA A 176 -9.83 3.89 -2.48
C ALA A 176 -10.29 3.94 -3.95
N GLN A 177 -10.11 5.09 -4.62
CA GLN A 177 -10.45 5.28 -6.03
C GLN A 177 -9.51 4.47 -6.94
N VAL A 178 -8.21 4.50 -6.65
CA VAL A 178 -7.23 3.71 -7.43
C VAL A 178 -7.50 2.21 -7.32
N VAL A 179 -7.84 1.72 -6.12
CA VAL A 179 -8.19 0.30 -5.90
C VAL A 179 -9.49 -0.08 -6.60
N ALA A 180 -10.51 0.80 -6.58
CA ALA A 180 -11.76 0.58 -7.30
C ALA A 180 -11.51 0.49 -8.82
N ALA A 181 -10.71 1.39 -9.37
CA ALA A 181 -10.34 1.40 -10.79
C ALA A 181 -9.53 0.17 -11.20
N LEU A 182 -8.56 -0.24 -10.37
CA LEU A 182 -7.81 -1.48 -10.58
C LEU A 182 -8.73 -2.71 -10.58
N SER A 183 -9.71 -2.75 -9.67
CA SER A 183 -10.68 -3.86 -9.60
C SER A 183 -11.61 -3.88 -10.80
N SER A 184 -11.98 -2.72 -11.34
CA SER A 184 -12.79 -2.61 -12.56
C SER A 184 -12.02 -3.05 -13.81
N ARG A 185 -10.74 -2.63 -13.94
CA ARG A 185 -9.94 -2.89 -15.15
C ARG A 185 -9.27 -4.28 -15.13
N TYR A 186 -9.07 -4.85 -13.95
CA TYR A 186 -8.48 -6.18 -13.73
C TYR A 186 -9.32 -6.99 -12.73
N PRO A 187 -10.51 -7.46 -13.13
CA PRO A 187 -11.45 -8.16 -12.23
C PRO A 187 -10.97 -9.53 -11.76
N GLY A 188 -9.94 -10.11 -12.41
CA GLY A 188 -9.36 -11.41 -12.05
C GLY A 188 -8.61 -11.44 -10.71
N ARG A 189 -8.58 -10.33 -9.97
CA ARG A 189 -7.87 -10.21 -8.70
C ARG A 189 -8.56 -9.25 -7.73
N ALA A 190 -8.66 -9.65 -6.47
CA ALA A 190 -9.08 -8.76 -5.39
C ALA A 190 -7.93 -7.80 -5.03
N TRP A 191 -8.04 -6.54 -5.43
CA TRP A 191 -7.07 -5.50 -5.13
C TRP A 191 -7.29 -4.92 -3.74
N LYS A 192 -6.20 -4.72 -3.00
CA LYS A 192 -6.17 -4.09 -1.67
C LYS A 192 -5.38 -2.79 -1.72
N ALA A 193 -5.59 -1.93 -0.74
CA ALA A 193 -4.83 -0.68 -0.61
C ALA A 193 -3.30 -0.92 -0.56
N ALA A 194 -2.84 -2.02 0.04
CA ALA A 194 -1.43 -2.39 0.03
C ALA A 194 -0.89 -2.73 -1.37
N ASP A 195 -1.72 -3.26 -2.27
CA ASP A 195 -1.35 -3.50 -3.66
C ASP A 195 -1.18 -2.18 -4.40
N SER A 196 -2.12 -1.23 -4.22
CA SER A 196 -2.01 0.11 -4.83
C SER A 196 -0.77 0.88 -4.37
N ARG A 197 -0.37 0.74 -3.10
CA ARG A 197 0.85 1.40 -2.58
C ARG A 197 2.12 0.84 -3.20
N ALA A 198 2.20 -0.49 -3.31
CA ALA A 198 3.33 -1.14 -3.96
C ALA A 198 3.43 -0.77 -5.45
N LEU A 199 2.30 -0.62 -6.14
CA LEU A 199 2.28 -0.15 -7.54
C LEU A 199 2.71 1.31 -7.67
N CYS A 200 2.28 2.19 -6.76
CA CYS A 200 2.76 3.57 -6.71
C CYS A 200 4.28 3.65 -6.47
N GLU A 201 4.80 2.86 -5.53
CA GLU A 201 6.24 2.79 -5.25
C GLU A 201 7.05 2.26 -6.44
N ALA A 202 6.57 1.19 -7.09
CA ALA A 202 7.20 0.64 -8.29
C ALA A 202 7.16 1.60 -9.49
N ALA A 203 6.14 2.45 -9.58
CA ALA A 203 6.02 3.48 -10.61
C ALA A 203 6.69 4.81 -10.24
N GLY A 204 7.38 4.89 -9.08
CA GLY A 204 8.04 6.11 -8.63
C GLY A 204 7.08 7.26 -8.24
N VAL A 205 5.81 6.95 -7.98
CA VAL A 205 4.77 7.94 -7.67
C VAL A 205 4.73 8.20 -6.16
N PRO A 206 5.02 9.44 -5.70
CA PRO A 206 5.06 9.73 -4.27
C PRO A 206 3.66 9.73 -3.65
N LEU A 207 3.58 9.15 -2.45
CA LEU A 207 2.34 9.07 -1.68
C LEU A 207 2.30 10.17 -0.62
N THR A 208 1.26 10.99 -0.65
CA THR A 208 1.11 12.11 0.30
C THR A 208 -0.10 11.92 1.21
N ARG A 209 0.03 12.31 2.48
CA ARG A 209 -1.09 12.40 3.42
C ARG A 209 -1.81 13.74 3.24
N GLY A 210 -3.12 13.76 3.46
CA GLY A 210 -3.92 14.97 3.35
C GLY A 210 -4.19 15.39 1.89
N THR A 211 -4.12 14.44 0.96
CA THR A 211 -4.57 14.64 -0.42
C THR A 211 -6.09 14.79 -0.41
N ARG A 212 -6.61 15.80 -1.09
CA ARG A 212 -8.04 15.94 -1.36
C ARG A 212 -8.32 15.35 -2.74
N ALA A 213 -9.39 14.57 -2.85
CA ALA A 213 -9.85 14.03 -4.11
C ALA A 213 -11.32 14.38 -4.36
N THR A 214 -11.69 14.41 -5.63
CA THR A 214 -13.06 14.65 -6.12
C THR A 214 -13.51 13.46 -6.97
N GLY A 215 -14.82 13.37 -7.22
CA GLY A 215 -15.41 12.33 -8.04
C GLY A 215 -15.81 11.04 -7.31
N PRO A 216 -16.32 10.05 -8.06
CA PRO A 216 -16.83 8.80 -7.51
C PRO A 216 -15.79 8.05 -6.67
N GLY A 217 -16.19 7.53 -5.51
CA GLY A 217 -15.32 6.78 -4.61
C GLY A 217 -14.33 7.62 -3.78
N ALA A 218 -14.36 8.96 -3.91
CA ALA A 218 -13.63 9.83 -2.99
C ALA A 218 -14.34 9.87 -1.62
N SER A 219 -13.58 9.62 -0.55
CA SER A 219 -14.04 9.96 0.80
C SER A 219 -14.12 11.48 0.96
N ARG A 220 -15.12 11.98 1.72
CA ARG A 220 -15.20 13.40 2.08
C ARG A 220 -14.02 13.75 2.97
N GLY A 221 -13.22 14.74 2.56
CA GLY A 221 -12.09 15.24 3.32
C GLY A 221 -10.72 14.86 2.74
N ALA A 222 -9.69 15.05 3.55
CA ALA A 222 -8.31 14.82 3.15
C ALA A 222 -7.87 13.40 3.58
N SER A 223 -7.39 12.59 2.65
CA SER A 223 -6.92 11.22 2.94
C SER A 223 -5.52 10.95 2.37
N THR A 224 -5.07 9.70 2.43
CA THR A 224 -3.78 9.32 1.82
C THR A 224 -4.00 8.99 0.35
N GLY A 225 -3.21 9.60 -0.54
CA GLY A 225 -3.39 9.45 -1.98
C GLY A 225 -2.25 10.05 -2.79
N VAL A 226 -2.42 10.01 -4.11
CA VAL A 226 -1.49 10.56 -5.10
C VAL A 226 -1.96 11.97 -5.45
N ARG A 227 -1.07 12.97 -5.43
CA ARG A 227 -1.44 14.31 -5.92
C ARG A 227 -1.24 14.37 -7.42
N THR A 228 -2.12 15.08 -8.11
CA THR A 228 -2.06 15.17 -9.57
C THR A 228 -0.78 15.83 -10.08
N ARG A 229 -0.28 16.83 -9.35
CA ARG A 229 0.99 17.51 -9.65
C ARG A 229 2.24 16.64 -9.47
N ASP A 230 2.12 15.54 -8.73
CA ASP A 230 3.23 14.65 -8.43
C ASP A 230 3.19 13.38 -9.32
N LEU A 231 2.30 13.34 -10.31
CA LEU A 231 2.24 12.26 -11.30
C LEU A 231 3.40 12.39 -12.28
N PRO A 232 4.13 11.29 -12.58
CA PRO A 232 5.11 11.29 -13.66
C PRO A 232 4.43 11.58 -15.00
N ALA A 233 5.20 12.13 -15.94
CA ALA A 233 4.75 12.34 -17.31
C ALA A 233 4.21 11.01 -17.88
N ARG A 234 3.10 11.08 -18.63
CA ARG A 234 2.50 9.90 -19.25
C ARG A 234 3.57 9.25 -20.15
N PRO A 235 3.93 7.98 -19.93
CA PRO A 235 4.88 7.28 -20.78
C PRO A 235 4.39 7.29 -22.24
N PRO A 236 5.29 7.32 -23.24
CA PRO A 236 4.88 7.15 -24.63
C PRO A 236 4.23 5.77 -24.77
N HIS A 237 3.08 5.70 -25.44
CA HIS A 237 2.49 4.42 -25.82
C HIS A 237 3.54 3.60 -26.58
N PRO A 238 3.68 2.28 -26.33
CA PRO A 238 4.49 1.45 -27.20
C PRO A 238 3.90 1.57 -28.61
N SER A 239 4.60 2.27 -29.50
CA SER A 239 4.33 2.20 -30.93
C SER A 239 4.28 0.72 -31.32
N PRO A 240 3.32 0.29 -32.15
CA PRO A 240 3.37 -1.03 -32.73
C PRO A 240 4.73 -1.14 -33.46
N GLY A 241 5.64 -1.93 -32.89
CA GLY A 241 6.89 -2.25 -33.58
C GLY A 241 6.54 -2.96 -34.88
N PRO A 242 7.25 -2.68 -35.98
CA PRO A 242 6.99 -3.34 -37.25
C PRO A 242 7.19 -4.86 -37.10
N SER A 243 6.21 -5.64 -37.56
CA SER A 243 6.31 -7.10 -37.65
C SER A 243 7.59 -7.53 -38.39
N PRO A 244 8.20 -8.67 -38.00
CA PRO A 244 9.45 -9.11 -38.57
C PRO A 244 9.18 -9.90 -39.87
N GLU A 245 9.64 -9.39 -41.01
CA GLU A 245 9.80 -10.23 -42.20
C GLU A 245 10.90 -9.69 -43.11
N GLY A 246 11.91 -10.53 -43.37
CA GLY A 246 12.63 -10.53 -44.64
C GLY A 246 13.90 -9.66 -44.76
N ALA A 247 15.04 -10.28 -44.44
CA ALA A 247 16.20 -10.43 -45.33
C ALA A 247 16.83 -9.20 -46.06
N GLN A 248 18.11 -8.99 -45.71
CA GLN A 248 19.27 -8.59 -46.55
C GLN A 248 19.62 -7.10 -46.77
N GLY A 249 20.87 -6.78 -46.41
CA GLY A 249 21.72 -5.77 -47.07
C GLY A 249 22.24 -4.64 -46.18
N PRO A 250 23.58 -4.39 -46.10
CA PRO A 250 24.12 -3.21 -45.44
C PRO A 250 24.09 -2.03 -46.41
N GLY A 251 23.31 -0.99 -46.08
CA GLY A 251 23.18 0.18 -46.92
C GLY A 251 22.95 1.43 -46.07
N VAL A 252 23.99 2.26 -45.96
CA VAL A 252 23.89 3.65 -45.53
C VAL A 252 22.96 4.36 -46.51
N ALA A 253 21.81 4.85 -46.03
CA ALA A 253 20.93 5.72 -46.80
C ALA A 253 20.54 6.94 -45.94
N VAL A 254 21.20 8.05 -46.26
CA VAL A 254 20.75 9.41 -46.03
C VAL A 254 19.37 9.59 -46.69
N VAL A 255 18.38 10.06 -45.93
CA VAL A 255 17.10 10.58 -46.45
C VAL A 255 16.79 11.83 -45.62
N SER A 256 17.24 13.01 -46.04
CA SER A 256 16.62 13.93 -47.01
C SER A 256 15.24 14.45 -46.59
N ALA A 257 15.24 15.71 -46.17
CA ALA A 257 14.07 16.55 -45.95
C ALA A 257 13.27 16.68 -47.26
N GLY A 258 12.08 16.06 -47.33
CA GLY A 258 11.22 16.16 -48.50
C GLY A 258 10.01 15.23 -48.52
N GLN A 259 9.52 14.79 -47.36
CA GLN A 259 8.42 13.81 -47.27
C GLN A 259 7.33 14.28 -46.31
N ILE A 260 6.84 15.51 -46.51
CA ILE A 260 5.66 16.04 -45.79
C ILE A 260 4.47 16.27 -46.76
N GLU A 261 4.70 16.38 -48.07
CA GLU A 261 3.62 16.76 -49.01
C GLU A 261 2.74 15.60 -49.51
N GLN A 262 3.19 14.34 -49.46
CA GLN A 262 2.37 13.22 -49.98
C GLN A 262 1.35 12.64 -49.00
N GLN A 263 1.41 12.97 -47.71
CA GLN A 263 0.45 12.44 -46.72
C GLN A 263 -0.80 13.31 -46.56
N VAL A 264 -0.80 14.54 -47.08
CA VAL A 264 -1.95 15.46 -47.02
C VAL A 264 -3.03 15.10 -48.05
N GLN A 265 -2.69 14.41 -49.14
CA GLN A 265 -3.66 14.09 -50.20
C GLN A 265 -4.51 12.84 -49.96
N GLN A 266 -4.18 11.97 -49.00
CA GLN A 266 -4.95 10.74 -48.74
C GLN A 266 -5.98 10.84 -47.61
N GLN A 267 -6.00 11.92 -46.83
CA GLN A 267 -6.99 12.09 -45.75
C GLN A 267 -8.30 12.77 -46.20
N GLN A 268 -8.43 13.15 -47.47
CA GLN A 268 -9.59 13.89 -47.98
C GLN A 268 -10.70 13.02 -48.58
N GLN A 269 -10.63 11.69 -48.50
CA GLN A 269 -11.58 10.79 -49.18
C GLN A 269 -12.31 9.74 -48.32
N GLN A 270 -12.29 9.85 -46.99
CA GLN A 270 -13.11 8.96 -46.15
C GLN A 270 -13.89 9.74 -45.09
N GLN A 271 -15.00 10.33 -45.52
CA GLN A 271 -16.03 10.83 -44.62
C GLN A 271 -17.41 10.49 -45.21
N PRO A 272 -18.12 9.47 -44.67
CA PRO A 272 -19.56 9.40 -44.80
C PRO A 272 -20.24 10.24 -43.70
N PRO A 273 -21.50 10.69 -43.94
CA PRO A 273 -22.11 11.81 -43.27
C PRO A 273 -22.91 11.36 -42.03
N ASP A 274 -22.92 12.16 -40.98
CA ASP A 274 -24.14 12.77 -40.45
C ASP A 274 -23.88 13.46 -39.11
N ASN A 275 -24.37 14.70 -39.01
CA ASN A 275 -24.39 15.59 -37.85
C ASN A 275 -23.04 16.21 -37.44
N ALA A 276 -22.37 16.88 -38.38
CA ALA A 276 -21.28 17.79 -38.07
C ALA A 276 -21.83 19.20 -37.82
N PHE A 277 -22.01 19.56 -36.55
CA PHE A 277 -22.16 20.95 -36.12
C PHE A 277 -20.85 21.69 -36.45
N ALA A 278 -20.90 22.66 -37.35
CA ALA A 278 -19.72 23.43 -37.72
C ALA A 278 -19.61 24.63 -36.78
N PHE A 279 -18.61 24.61 -35.91
CA PHE A 279 -18.27 25.79 -35.11
C PHE A 279 -17.47 26.75 -35.99
N VAL A 280 -18.14 27.80 -36.48
CA VAL A 280 -17.50 28.87 -37.25
C VAL A 280 -17.21 30.03 -36.31
N GLN A 281 -15.96 30.48 -36.29
CA GLN A 281 -15.55 31.65 -35.53
C GLN A 281 -16.03 32.92 -36.25
N ASP A 282 -16.66 33.84 -35.51
CA ASP A 282 -17.14 35.10 -36.07
C ASP A 282 -15.92 35.96 -36.47
N GLU A 283 -15.82 36.27 -37.76
CA GLU A 283 -14.71 37.03 -38.34
C GLU A 283 -14.60 38.45 -37.78
N SER A 284 -15.72 39.00 -37.29
CA SER A 284 -15.77 40.34 -36.70
C SER A 284 -15.45 40.37 -35.20
N ASN A 285 -15.53 39.22 -34.51
CA ASN A 285 -15.27 39.11 -33.08
C ASN A 285 -14.71 37.73 -32.69
N PRO A 286 -13.39 37.58 -32.53
CA PRO A 286 -12.75 36.29 -32.30
C PRO A 286 -13.09 35.65 -30.94
N ALA A 287 -13.73 36.38 -30.02
CA ALA A 287 -14.18 35.83 -28.75
C ALA A 287 -15.55 35.12 -28.83
N ARG A 288 -16.23 35.16 -29.99
CA ARG A 288 -17.53 34.53 -30.22
C ARG A 288 -17.45 33.39 -31.23
N TRP A 289 -18.14 32.30 -30.91
CA TRP A 289 -18.26 31.11 -31.75
C TRP A 289 -19.74 30.84 -32.02
N HIS A 290 -20.08 30.51 -33.26
CA HIS A 290 -21.42 30.15 -33.67
C HIS A 290 -21.46 28.70 -34.15
N VAL A 291 -22.57 28.02 -33.87
CA VAL A 291 -22.87 26.70 -34.41
C VAL A 291 -23.76 26.90 -35.62
N ALA A 292 -23.25 26.50 -36.79
CA ALA A 292 -24.03 26.37 -38.02
C ALA A 292 -24.46 24.91 -38.23
#